data_AF-Q6JPI5-F1
#
_entry.id   AF-Q6JPI5-F1
#
_cell.length_a   1.000
_cell.length_b   1.000
_cell.length_c   1.000
_cell.angle_alpha   90.00
_cell.angle_beta   90.00
_cell.angle_gamma   90.00
#
_symmetry.space_group_name_H-M   'P 1'
#
loop_
_entity.id
_entity.type
_entity.pdbx_description
1 polymer ?
#
loop_
_entity_poly.entity_id
_entity_poly.type
_entity_poly.pdbx_seq_one_letter_code
_entity_poly.pdbx_strand_id
1 'polypeptide(L)'
;YWPPQYVLMDGPTLEPKKIVSTRGMTVDTQEYHPEPRVAAIVASHEHPEFIVNVKETGKILLVDYSNMDALTVTTLEAARFLHDGGWDSSHRYFMTAANKSNKIAVVDSKERKIEALVDATEIPHPGRGANIKDPKYGPVWVTSALGNENVTFIGTDPENHKDNAWKAVRTIKAQGGGSLFVKSHPKSNNLWIDNTLHPQTAVSQSIAVYDVNNIEAGYEVLPIAEWADLGEGPKRVVQPEYNVRGDEVWFSVWSGQEEESAIVIVDDKTRKLKHVIKDKRLITPTGKFN
;
A
#
# COMPACT_ATOMS: atom_id res chain seq x y z
N TYR A 1 5.57 -16.71 -5.53
CA TYR A 1 4.45 -17.47 -4.98
C TYR A 1 4.07 -18.56 -5.97
N TRP A 2 4.27 -19.81 -5.61
CA TRP A 2 3.99 -20.98 -6.45
C TRP A 2 3.48 -22.12 -5.57
N PRO A 3 2.50 -22.93 -5.99
CA PRO A 3 1.73 -22.85 -7.25
C PRO A 3 0.81 -21.61 -7.35
N PRO A 4 0.29 -21.26 -8.55
CA PRO A 4 -0.68 -20.17 -8.74
C PRO A 4 -2.06 -20.58 -8.19
N GLN A 5 -2.27 -20.34 -6.89
CA GLN A 5 -3.50 -20.65 -6.18
C GLN A 5 -3.70 -19.75 -4.95
N TYR A 6 -4.94 -19.73 -4.43
CA TYR A 6 -5.23 -19.29 -3.06
C TYR A 6 -5.91 -20.42 -2.27
N VAL A 7 -5.84 -20.33 -0.94
CA VAL A 7 -6.39 -21.34 -0.02
C VAL A 7 -7.25 -20.65 1.03
N LEU A 8 -8.48 -21.14 1.17
CA LEU A 8 -9.37 -20.79 2.27
C LEU A 8 -9.18 -21.83 3.38
N MET A 9 -8.95 -21.35 4.60
CA MET A 9 -8.65 -22.17 5.76
C MET A 9 -9.63 -21.84 6.88
N ASP A 10 -9.85 -22.80 7.78
CA ASP A 10 -10.48 -22.53 9.06
C ASP A 10 -9.62 -21.55 9.87
N GLY A 11 -10.22 -20.48 10.37
CA GLY A 11 -9.48 -19.40 11.04
C GLY A 11 -8.73 -19.87 12.29
N PRO A 12 -9.38 -20.58 13.23
CA PRO A 12 -8.73 -21.06 14.45
C PRO A 12 -7.68 -22.16 14.24
N THR A 13 -7.92 -23.10 13.31
CA THR A 13 -7.10 -24.33 13.20
C THR A 13 -6.14 -24.34 12.01
N LEU A 14 -6.32 -23.42 11.06
CA LEU A 14 -5.64 -23.41 9.76
C LEU A 14 -5.92 -24.66 8.91
N GLU A 15 -6.95 -25.44 9.25
CA GLU A 15 -7.36 -26.59 8.45
C GLU A 15 -7.76 -26.12 7.04
N PRO A 16 -7.16 -26.66 5.96
CA PRO A 16 -7.48 -26.23 4.61
C PRO A 16 -8.89 -26.69 4.23
N LYS A 17 -9.75 -25.73 3.83
CA LYS A 17 -11.14 -25.98 3.46
C LYS A 17 -11.37 -25.94 1.95
N LYS A 18 -10.71 -25.03 1.24
CA LYS A 18 -10.80 -24.92 -0.22
C LYS A 18 -9.48 -24.48 -0.82
N ILE A 19 -9.08 -25.09 -1.93
CA ILE A 19 -7.92 -24.69 -2.72
C ILE A 19 -8.44 -24.33 -4.11
N VAL A 20 -8.08 -23.14 -4.60
CA VAL A 20 -8.54 -22.66 -5.90
C VAL A 20 -7.36 -22.21 -6.74
N SER A 21 -7.20 -22.81 -7.93
CA SER A 21 -6.20 -22.41 -8.92
C SER A 21 -6.54 -21.04 -9.50
N THR A 22 -5.52 -20.21 -9.75
CA THR A 22 -5.69 -18.91 -10.42
C THR A 22 -5.34 -18.94 -11.91
N ARG A 23 -4.82 -20.07 -12.44
CA ARG A 23 -4.57 -20.25 -13.90
C ARG A 23 -5.80 -19.89 -14.72
N GLY A 24 -5.62 -19.13 -15.80
CA GLY A 24 -6.73 -18.70 -16.62
C GLY A 24 -6.32 -17.68 -17.69
N MET A 25 -7.32 -17.01 -18.25
CA MET A 25 -7.14 -16.09 -19.37
C MET A 25 -6.77 -14.68 -18.90
N THR A 26 -5.90 -13.98 -19.64
CA THR A 26 -5.59 -12.56 -19.42
C THR A 26 -6.77 -11.67 -19.78
N VAL A 27 -6.92 -10.54 -19.08
CA VAL A 27 -8.02 -9.59 -19.30
C VAL A 27 -7.96 -8.88 -20.67
N ASP A 28 -6.77 -8.69 -21.22
CA ASP A 28 -6.52 -7.93 -22.44
C ASP A 28 -6.68 -8.77 -23.72
N THR A 29 -5.87 -9.82 -23.85
CA THR A 29 -5.78 -10.65 -25.06
C THR A 29 -6.63 -11.92 -24.97
N GLN A 30 -7.20 -12.22 -23.80
CA GLN A 30 -7.89 -13.49 -23.53
C GLN A 30 -7.01 -14.70 -23.90
N GLU A 31 -5.70 -14.60 -23.62
CA GLU A 31 -4.74 -15.69 -23.80
C GLU A 31 -4.52 -16.45 -22.49
N TYR A 32 -4.29 -17.75 -22.60
CA TYR A 32 -4.06 -18.59 -21.43
C TYR A 32 -2.72 -18.22 -20.77
N HIS A 33 -2.75 -17.91 -19.47
CA HIS A 33 -1.56 -17.68 -18.67
C HIS A 33 -1.35 -18.82 -17.64
N PRO A 34 -0.21 -19.52 -17.67
CA PRO A 34 0.02 -20.70 -16.83
C PRO A 34 0.46 -20.38 -15.39
N GLU A 35 0.94 -19.16 -15.14
CA GLU A 35 1.45 -18.72 -13.83
C GLU A 35 0.92 -17.35 -13.37
N PRO A 36 -0.40 -17.20 -13.17
CA PRO A 36 -0.96 -15.96 -12.65
C PRO A 36 -0.93 -15.95 -11.11
N ARG A 37 -0.01 -15.19 -10.55
CA ARG A 37 0.29 -15.12 -9.12
C ARG A 37 -0.78 -14.33 -8.39
N VAL A 38 -1.12 -14.78 -7.18
CA VAL A 38 -1.86 -13.97 -6.21
C VAL A 38 -0.91 -12.91 -5.65
N ALA A 39 -1.33 -11.64 -5.64
CA ALA A 39 -0.50 -10.53 -5.20
C ALA A 39 -0.92 -9.96 -3.83
N ALA A 40 -2.14 -9.46 -3.74
CA ALA A 40 -2.73 -8.95 -2.50
C ALA A 40 -4.09 -9.62 -2.25
N ILE A 41 -4.40 -9.80 -0.97
CA ILE A 41 -5.70 -10.26 -0.49
C ILE A 41 -6.17 -9.29 0.59
N VAL A 42 -7.37 -8.76 0.46
CA VAL A 42 -8.04 -7.97 1.52
C VAL A 42 -9.40 -8.59 1.84
N ALA A 43 -9.92 -8.34 3.03
CA ALA A 43 -11.27 -8.75 3.41
C ALA A 43 -12.24 -7.61 3.16
N SER A 44 -13.37 -7.90 2.52
CA SER A 44 -14.47 -6.96 2.33
C SER A 44 -15.08 -6.58 3.67
N HIS A 45 -15.52 -5.32 3.78
CA HIS A 45 -16.32 -4.82 4.90
C HIS A 45 -17.82 -4.76 4.56
N GLU A 46 -18.18 -4.97 3.28
CA GLU A 46 -19.54 -4.85 2.78
C GLU A 46 -20.23 -6.23 2.63
N HIS A 47 -19.44 -7.29 2.44
CA HIS A 47 -19.90 -8.67 2.22
C HIS A 47 -18.96 -9.68 2.89
N PRO A 48 -19.40 -10.93 3.13
CA PRO A 48 -18.53 -12.02 3.58
C PRO A 48 -17.60 -12.51 2.45
N GLU A 49 -16.74 -11.61 1.95
CA GLU A 49 -15.90 -11.84 0.79
C GLU A 49 -14.43 -11.53 1.06
N PHE A 50 -13.53 -12.33 0.46
CA PHE A 50 -12.14 -11.92 0.22
C PHE A 50 -12.02 -11.31 -1.17
N ILE A 51 -11.24 -10.23 -1.28
CA ILE A 51 -10.86 -9.62 -2.56
C ILE A 51 -9.43 -10.03 -2.88
N VAL A 52 -9.23 -10.75 -3.98
CA VAL A 52 -7.98 -11.39 -4.37
C VAL A 52 -7.48 -10.80 -5.69
N ASN A 53 -6.31 -10.16 -5.66
CA ASN A 53 -5.63 -9.70 -6.87
C ASN A 53 -4.87 -10.85 -7.54
N VAL A 54 -5.17 -11.09 -8.83
CA VAL A 54 -4.47 -12.05 -9.67
C VAL A 54 -3.63 -11.29 -10.71
N LYS A 55 -2.32 -11.24 -10.46
CA LYS A 55 -1.36 -10.31 -11.08
C LYS A 55 -1.33 -10.38 -12.60
N GLU A 56 -0.87 -11.48 -13.18
CA GLU A 56 -0.55 -11.53 -14.62
C GLU A 56 -1.79 -11.48 -15.51
N THR A 57 -2.91 -12.04 -15.03
CA THR A 57 -4.19 -12.02 -15.76
C THR A 57 -4.95 -10.71 -15.59
N GLY A 58 -4.63 -9.90 -14.58
CA GLY A 58 -5.31 -8.62 -14.32
C GLY A 58 -6.74 -8.78 -13.83
N LYS A 59 -7.00 -9.85 -13.06
CA LYS A 59 -8.33 -10.18 -12.53
C LYS A 59 -8.37 -9.91 -11.03
N ILE A 60 -9.48 -9.38 -10.56
CA ILE A 60 -9.79 -9.23 -9.14
C ILE A 60 -10.94 -10.18 -8.83
N LEU A 61 -10.74 -11.08 -7.87
CA LEU A 61 -11.74 -12.08 -7.49
C LEU A 61 -12.39 -11.66 -6.17
N LEU A 62 -13.70 -11.53 -6.14
CA LEU A 62 -14.50 -11.39 -4.92
C LEU A 62 -15.01 -12.79 -4.57
N VAL A 63 -14.40 -13.39 -3.56
CA VAL A 63 -14.59 -14.78 -3.15
C VAL A 63 -15.48 -14.82 -1.92
N ASP A 64 -16.75 -15.18 -2.11
CA ASP A 64 -17.74 -15.29 -1.04
C ASP A 64 -17.52 -16.57 -0.23
N TYR A 65 -17.25 -16.42 1.06
CA TYR A 65 -16.98 -17.53 1.98
C TYR A 65 -18.18 -17.93 2.84
N SER A 66 -19.38 -17.37 2.59
CA SER A 66 -20.61 -17.72 3.32
C SER A 66 -21.07 -19.16 3.08
N ASN A 67 -20.73 -19.75 1.93
CA ASN A 67 -21.00 -21.14 1.60
C ASN A 67 -19.80 -21.79 0.90
N MET A 68 -19.02 -22.54 1.68
CA MET A 68 -17.79 -23.19 1.21
C MET A 68 -18.04 -24.42 0.31
N ASP A 69 -19.23 -25.01 0.38
CA ASP A 69 -19.64 -26.13 -0.47
C ASP A 69 -19.99 -25.67 -1.89
N ALA A 70 -20.64 -24.51 -1.99
CA ALA A 70 -21.02 -23.85 -3.24
C ALA A 70 -20.39 -22.45 -3.36
N LEU A 71 -19.06 -22.42 -3.47
CA LEU A 71 -18.28 -21.18 -3.51
C LEU A 71 -18.72 -20.27 -4.66
N THR A 72 -19.14 -19.05 -4.33
CA THR A 72 -19.44 -18.01 -5.31
C THR A 72 -18.22 -17.11 -5.49
N VAL A 73 -17.82 -16.89 -6.74
CA VAL A 73 -16.70 -16.01 -7.06
C VAL A 73 -17.12 -15.05 -8.16
N THR A 74 -17.14 -13.76 -7.84
CA THR A 74 -17.28 -12.70 -8.85
C THR A 74 -15.90 -12.37 -9.40
N THR A 75 -15.72 -12.47 -10.70
CA THR A 75 -14.45 -12.14 -11.38
C THR A 75 -14.58 -10.79 -12.05
N LEU A 76 -13.78 -9.83 -11.61
CA LEU A 76 -13.72 -8.49 -12.17
C LEU A 76 -12.47 -8.34 -13.05
N GLU A 77 -12.69 -7.79 -14.23
CA GLU A 77 -11.65 -7.50 -15.21
C GLU A 77 -11.10 -6.08 -14.98
N ALA A 78 -9.82 -5.99 -14.58
CA ALA A 78 -9.18 -4.72 -14.24
C ALA A 78 -8.06 -4.39 -15.24
N ALA A 79 -6.80 -4.50 -14.83
CA ALA A 79 -5.63 -4.30 -15.67
C ALA A 79 -4.54 -5.29 -15.27
N ARG A 80 -3.67 -5.66 -16.20
CA ARG A 80 -2.59 -6.61 -15.91
C ARG A 80 -1.60 -6.05 -14.90
N PHE A 81 -0.89 -6.96 -14.26
CA PHE A 81 0.14 -6.69 -13.26
C PHE A 81 -0.39 -6.03 -11.98
N LEU A 82 -1.61 -6.40 -11.57
CA LEU A 82 -2.12 -6.11 -10.24
C LEU A 82 -1.10 -6.48 -9.17
N HIS A 83 -1.04 -5.65 -8.14
CA HIS A 83 -0.07 -5.80 -7.06
C HIS A 83 -0.78 -5.57 -5.72
N ASP A 84 -0.43 -4.50 -5.05
CA ASP A 84 -0.90 -4.05 -3.75
C ASP A 84 -2.00 -3.01 -3.85
N GLY A 85 -2.62 -2.70 -2.73
CA GLY A 85 -3.78 -1.83 -2.64
C GLY A 85 -4.36 -1.80 -1.24
N GLY A 86 -5.31 -0.92 -1.03
CA GLY A 86 -6.01 -0.80 0.25
C GLY A 86 -7.36 -0.13 0.09
N TRP A 87 -8.09 -0.11 1.19
CA TRP A 87 -9.40 0.50 1.25
C TRP A 87 -9.30 2.03 1.22
N ASP A 88 -10.30 2.67 0.61
CA ASP A 88 -10.60 4.07 0.87
C ASP A 88 -11.01 4.28 2.35
N SER A 89 -11.17 5.53 2.78
CA SER A 89 -11.48 5.83 4.19
C SER A 89 -12.85 5.30 4.67
N SER A 90 -13.79 5.02 3.77
CA SER A 90 -15.09 4.43 4.10
C SER A 90 -15.08 2.90 4.17
N HIS A 91 -13.98 2.26 3.78
CA HIS A 91 -13.86 0.80 3.64
C HIS A 91 -14.82 0.16 2.63
N ARG A 92 -15.30 0.92 1.64
CA ARG A 92 -16.16 0.42 0.57
C ARG A 92 -15.41 0.17 -0.72
N TYR A 93 -14.47 1.04 -1.06
CA TYR A 93 -13.78 1.00 -2.35
C TYR A 93 -12.36 0.48 -2.17
N PHE A 94 -12.06 -0.63 -2.83
CA PHE A 94 -10.71 -1.18 -2.85
C PHE A 94 -9.92 -0.53 -3.98
N MET A 95 -8.88 0.21 -3.59
CA MET A 95 -7.96 0.95 -4.47
C MET A 95 -6.71 0.10 -4.67
N THR A 96 -6.43 -0.36 -5.89
CA THR A 96 -5.28 -1.24 -6.13
C THR A 96 -4.46 -0.90 -7.37
N ALA A 97 -3.14 -1.01 -7.24
CA ALA A 97 -2.19 -0.72 -8.29
C ALA A 97 -2.04 -1.89 -9.28
N ALA A 98 -2.30 -1.61 -10.56
CA ALA A 98 -1.80 -2.38 -11.69
C ALA A 98 -0.46 -1.79 -12.13
N ASN A 99 0.59 -2.10 -11.38
CA ASN A 99 1.79 -1.27 -11.34
C ASN A 99 2.51 -1.13 -12.69
N LYS A 100 2.78 -2.22 -13.40
CA LYS A 100 3.39 -2.18 -14.74
C LYS A 100 2.46 -1.67 -15.84
N SER A 101 1.18 -1.47 -15.53
CA SER A 101 0.20 -0.84 -16.40
C SER A 101 -0.05 0.63 -16.04
N ASN A 102 0.63 1.18 -15.04
CA ASN A 102 0.50 2.57 -14.59
C ASN A 102 -0.97 2.97 -14.28
N LYS A 103 -1.72 2.07 -13.66
CA LYS A 103 -3.14 2.29 -13.33
C LYS A 103 -3.45 1.95 -11.88
N ILE A 104 -4.45 2.64 -11.33
CA ILE A 104 -5.13 2.28 -10.10
C ILE A 104 -6.55 1.83 -10.44
N ALA A 105 -6.86 0.57 -10.17
CA ALA A 105 -8.22 0.06 -10.26
C ALA A 105 -8.99 0.39 -8.98
N VAL A 106 -10.23 0.86 -9.16
CA VAL A 106 -11.18 1.15 -8.09
C VAL A 106 -12.28 0.11 -8.15
N VAL A 107 -12.39 -0.70 -7.10
CA VAL A 107 -13.44 -1.71 -6.98
C VAL A 107 -14.47 -1.24 -5.97
N ASP A 108 -15.73 -1.08 -6.38
CA ASP A 108 -16.83 -0.94 -5.44
C ASP A 108 -17.16 -2.33 -4.88
N SER A 109 -16.73 -2.61 -3.66
CA SER A 109 -16.94 -3.92 -3.04
C SER A 109 -18.42 -4.17 -2.74
N LYS A 110 -19.20 -3.11 -2.49
CA LYS A 110 -20.63 -3.23 -2.21
C LYS A 110 -21.41 -3.66 -3.44
N GLU A 111 -21.16 -3.00 -4.56
CA GLU A 111 -21.85 -3.25 -5.84
C GLU A 111 -21.14 -4.32 -6.70
N ARG A 112 -19.99 -4.85 -6.22
CA ARG A 112 -19.18 -5.89 -6.89
C ARG A 112 -18.81 -5.53 -8.33
N LYS A 113 -18.30 -4.33 -8.56
CA LYS A 113 -17.95 -3.84 -9.91
C LYS A 113 -16.66 -3.01 -9.91
N ILE A 114 -16.03 -2.91 -11.08
CA ILE A 114 -14.99 -1.89 -11.32
C ILE A 114 -15.70 -0.55 -11.49
N GLU A 115 -15.39 0.40 -10.64
CA GLU A 115 -15.92 1.76 -10.70
C GLU A 115 -15.07 2.64 -11.62
N ALA A 116 -13.75 2.48 -11.58
CA ALA A 116 -12.82 3.23 -12.41
C ALA A 116 -11.46 2.54 -12.59
N LEU A 117 -10.76 2.93 -13.66
CA LEU A 117 -9.34 2.69 -13.85
C LEU A 117 -8.65 4.05 -13.99
N VAL A 118 -8.03 4.52 -12.92
CA VAL A 118 -7.38 5.84 -12.85
C VAL A 118 -5.93 5.73 -13.31
N ASP A 119 -5.48 6.62 -14.19
CA ASP A 119 -4.06 6.66 -14.57
C ASP A 119 -3.19 7.15 -13.40
N ALA A 120 -2.05 6.49 -13.20
CA ALA A 120 -1.05 6.83 -12.21
C ALA A 120 0.32 7.03 -12.86
N THR A 121 1.20 7.75 -12.17
CA THR A 121 2.53 8.03 -12.71
C THR A 121 3.48 6.87 -12.44
N GLU A 122 4.04 6.30 -13.51
CA GLU A 122 5.10 5.28 -13.60
C GLU A 122 5.33 4.36 -12.37
N ILE A 123 4.73 3.17 -12.41
CA ILE A 123 4.86 2.10 -11.41
C ILE A 123 4.38 2.56 -10.02
N PRO A 124 3.07 2.80 -9.83
CA PRO A 124 2.53 3.09 -8.50
C PRO A 124 2.81 1.92 -7.54
N HIS A 125 3.23 2.26 -6.32
CA HIS A 125 3.51 1.30 -5.25
C HIS A 125 2.99 1.85 -3.91
N PRO A 126 1.70 1.63 -3.59
CA PRO A 126 1.06 2.21 -2.41
C PRO A 126 1.34 1.48 -1.08
N GLY A 127 1.68 0.19 -1.11
CA GLY A 127 1.34 -0.71 -0.02
C GLY A 127 -0.19 -0.78 0.12
N ARG A 128 -0.72 -0.34 1.28
CA ARG A 128 -2.16 -0.10 1.47
C ARG A 128 -2.61 1.31 1.03
N GLY A 129 -1.66 2.18 0.71
CA GLY A 129 -1.87 3.60 0.49
C GLY A 129 -2.11 4.37 1.80
N ALA A 130 -2.43 5.65 1.66
CA ALA A 130 -2.79 6.52 2.78
C ALA A 130 -4.10 7.25 2.48
N ASN A 131 -5.06 7.13 3.39
CA ASN A 131 -6.29 7.91 3.35
C ASN A 131 -6.08 9.21 4.13
N ILE A 132 -6.39 10.35 3.51
CA ILE A 132 -6.34 11.68 4.15
C ILE A 132 -7.56 12.50 3.74
N LYS A 133 -7.86 13.51 4.54
CA LYS A 133 -8.86 14.54 4.20
C LYS A 133 -8.11 15.76 3.65
N ASP A 134 -7.99 15.84 2.33
CA ASP A 134 -7.37 16.99 1.66
C ASP A 134 -8.25 18.24 1.86
N PRO A 135 -7.69 19.39 2.29
CA PRO A 135 -8.46 20.60 2.55
C PRO A 135 -9.26 21.13 1.35
N LYS A 136 -8.81 20.86 0.12
CA LYS A 136 -9.43 21.34 -1.12
C LYS A 136 -10.31 20.27 -1.77
N TYR A 137 -9.87 19.01 -1.77
CA TYR A 137 -10.51 17.95 -2.54
C TYR A 137 -11.37 16.98 -1.72
N GLY A 138 -11.36 17.10 -0.38
CA GLY A 138 -12.10 16.20 0.50
C GLY A 138 -11.37 14.87 0.73
N PRO A 139 -12.09 13.76 0.94
CA PRO A 139 -11.47 12.44 1.12
C PRO A 139 -10.70 11.97 -0.11
N VAL A 140 -9.41 11.69 0.08
CA VAL A 140 -8.53 11.16 -0.96
C VAL A 140 -7.73 9.96 -0.47
N TRP A 141 -7.41 9.07 -1.39
CA TRP A 141 -6.47 7.98 -1.20
C TRP A 141 -5.17 8.29 -1.96
N VAL A 142 -4.03 8.05 -1.33
CA VAL A 142 -2.72 8.49 -1.80
C VAL A 142 -1.82 7.29 -2.09
N THR A 143 -1.06 7.37 -3.19
CA THR A 143 0.00 6.43 -3.55
C THR A 143 1.26 7.16 -3.97
N SER A 144 2.42 6.62 -3.62
CA SER A 144 3.70 6.97 -4.24
C SER A 144 3.95 6.16 -5.51
N ALA A 145 4.97 6.56 -6.27
CA ALA A 145 5.52 5.82 -7.40
C ALA A 145 6.91 5.25 -7.08
N LEU A 146 7.19 4.08 -7.66
CA LEU A 146 8.53 3.49 -7.65
C LEU A 146 9.39 4.10 -8.76
N GLY A 147 8.81 4.35 -9.93
CA GLY A 147 9.53 4.78 -11.13
C GLY A 147 9.99 6.24 -11.14
N ASN A 148 9.36 7.10 -10.35
CA ASN A 148 9.66 8.53 -10.29
C ASN A 148 9.26 9.14 -8.93
N GLU A 149 9.46 10.43 -8.76
CA GLU A 149 9.20 11.15 -7.52
C GLU A 149 7.73 11.48 -7.23
N ASN A 150 6.79 11.10 -8.10
CA ASN A 150 5.42 11.54 -7.97
C ASN A 150 4.66 10.80 -6.85
N VAL A 151 3.81 11.56 -6.17
CA VAL A 151 2.81 11.05 -5.21
C VAL A 151 1.44 11.54 -5.66
N THR A 152 0.56 10.61 -6.01
CA THR A 152 -0.75 10.86 -6.61
C THR A 152 -1.87 10.73 -5.58
N PHE A 153 -2.78 11.69 -5.59
CA PHE A 153 -3.93 11.78 -4.71
C PHE A 153 -5.18 11.56 -5.55
N ILE A 154 -5.99 10.57 -5.18
CA ILE A 154 -7.20 10.17 -5.91
C ILE A 154 -8.42 10.48 -5.05
N GLY A 155 -9.40 11.21 -5.59
CA GLY A 155 -10.66 11.48 -4.90
C GLY A 155 -11.47 10.21 -4.66
N THR A 156 -12.02 10.04 -3.46
CA THR A 156 -12.69 8.79 -3.03
C THR A 156 -14.13 8.96 -2.52
N ASP A 157 -14.70 10.17 -2.65
CA ASP A 157 -16.05 10.47 -2.17
C ASP A 157 -17.01 10.79 -3.34
N PRO A 158 -17.63 9.78 -3.96
CA PRO A 158 -18.59 9.97 -5.04
C PRO A 158 -19.94 10.54 -4.59
N GLU A 159 -20.19 10.70 -3.29
CA GLU A 159 -21.46 11.25 -2.80
C GLU A 159 -21.38 12.77 -2.65
N ASN A 160 -20.38 13.28 -1.91
CA ASN A 160 -20.27 14.71 -1.63
C ASN A 160 -19.24 15.43 -2.52
N HIS A 161 -18.34 14.70 -3.17
CA HIS A 161 -17.27 15.26 -4.01
C HIS A 161 -17.27 14.63 -5.41
N LYS A 162 -18.46 14.53 -6.02
CA LYS A 162 -18.72 13.90 -7.33
C LYS A 162 -17.75 14.30 -8.43
N ASP A 163 -17.42 15.59 -8.52
CA ASP A 163 -16.52 16.11 -9.56
C ASP A 163 -15.07 15.62 -9.41
N ASN A 164 -14.69 15.18 -8.21
CA ASN A 164 -13.34 14.73 -7.84
C ASN A 164 -13.22 13.21 -7.76
N ALA A 165 -14.33 12.49 -7.56
CA ALA A 165 -14.33 11.05 -7.37
C ALA A 165 -13.65 10.34 -8.55
N TRP A 166 -12.75 9.43 -8.21
CA TRP A 166 -12.02 8.57 -9.15
C TRP A 166 -11.14 9.32 -10.16
N LYS A 167 -10.66 10.50 -9.77
CA LYS A 167 -9.70 11.28 -10.55
C LYS A 167 -8.44 11.53 -9.74
N ALA A 168 -7.30 11.56 -10.43
CA ALA A 168 -6.06 12.09 -9.86
C ALA A 168 -6.23 13.61 -9.69
N VAL A 169 -6.59 14.05 -8.49
CA VAL A 169 -6.94 15.45 -8.19
C VAL A 169 -5.72 16.30 -7.85
N ARG A 170 -4.62 15.66 -7.44
CA ARG A 170 -3.36 16.30 -7.07
C ARG A 170 -2.20 15.34 -7.30
N THR A 171 -1.07 15.89 -7.73
CA THR A 171 0.23 15.20 -7.76
C THR A 171 1.28 16.10 -7.12
N ILE A 172 2.05 15.56 -6.18
CA ILE A 172 3.19 16.25 -5.53
C ILE A 172 4.48 15.44 -5.73
N LYS A 173 5.62 16.00 -5.33
CA LYS A 173 6.93 15.36 -5.49
C LYS A 173 7.55 14.95 -4.15
N ALA A 174 7.83 13.67 -3.97
CA ALA A 174 8.69 13.17 -2.90
C ALA A 174 10.18 13.56 -3.14
N GLN A 175 11.09 13.00 -2.33
CA GLN A 175 12.54 13.26 -2.46
C GLN A 175 13.14 12.72 -3.77
N GLY A 176 12.48 11.75 -4.40
CA GLY A 176 12.94 11.04 -5.58
C GLY A 176 12.07 9.82 -5.87
N GLY A 177 12.50 8.97 -6.81
CA GLY A 177 11.88 7.66 -7.03
C GLY A 177 12.18 6.64 -5.93
N GLY A 178 11.79 5.39 -6.16
CA GLY A 178 12.11 4.28 -5.26
C GLY A 178 11.29 4.23 -3.96
N SER A 179 10.17 4.97 -3.88
CA SER A 179 9.24 4.86 -2.76
C SER A 179 8.52 3.52 -2.77
N LEU A 180 8.38 2.91 -1.60
CA LEU A 180 7.60 1.69 -1.41
C LEU A 180 6.32 1.92 -0.62
N PHE A 181 6.31 2.89 0.30
CA PHE A 181 5.18 3.13 1.18
C PHE A 181 4.90 4.61 1.38
N VAL A 182 3.61 4.92 1.39
CA VAL A 182 3.06 6.15 1.96
C VAL A 182 2.24 5.82 3.19
N LYS A 183 2.19 6.72 4.18
CA LYS A 183 1.41 6.51 5.39
C LYS A 183 0.88 7.81 5.98
N SER A 184 -0.34 7.73 6.49
CA SER A 184 -0.94 8.72 7.38
C SER A 184 -1.82 7.99 8.41
N HIS A 185 -2.46 8.73 9.30
CA HIS A 185 -3.37 8.20 10.31
C HIS A 185 -4.50 9.22 10.56
N PRO A 186 -5.76 8.81 10.84
CA PRO A 186 -6.87 9.74 11.04
C PRO A 186 -6.69 10.80 12.14
N LYS A 187 -5.74 10.59 13.05
CA LYS A 187 -5.39 11.51 14.14
C LYS A 187 -4.10 12.30 13.90
N SER A 188 -3.47 12.10 12.74
CA SER A 188 -2.24 12.80 12.35
C SER A 188 -2.55 13.82 11.26
N ASN A 189 -1.74 14.88 11.23
CA ASN A 189 -1.68 15.82 10.12
C ASN A 189 -0.50 15.54 9.18
N ASN A 190 0.19 14.42 9.35
CA ASN A 190 1.38 14.08 8.57
C ASN A 190 1.07 13.07 7.48
N LEU A 191 1.67 13.28 6.32
CA LEU A 191 1.81 12.29 5.25
C LEU A 191 3.29 11.93 5.11
N TRP A 192 3.61 10.69 5.44
CA TRP A 192 4.96 10.13 5.43
C TRP A 192 5.21 9.37 4.13
N ILE A 193 6.36 9.61 3.49
CA ILE A 193 6.73 8.98 2.22
C ILE A 193 8.18 8.50 2.33
N ASP A 194 8.41 7.20 2.15
CA ASP A 194 9.76 6.64 2.08
C ASP A 194 10.34 6.69 0.67
N ASN A 195 11.65 6.49 0.57
CA ASN A 195 12.35 6.37 -0.70
C ASN A 195 13.31 5.18 -0.64
N THR A 196 12.78 4.06 -0.12
CA THR A 196 13.55 2.87 0.28
C THR A 196 14.55 2.43 -0.78
N LEU A 197 14.13 2.37 -2.05
CA LEU A 197 14.93 1.85 -3.17
C LEU A 197 15.70 2.93 -3.94
N HIS A 198 15.71 4.17 -3.45
CA HIS A 198 16.47 5.23 -4.08
C HIS A 198 17.98 4.90 -4.06
N PRO A 199 18.73 5.22 -5.14
CA PRO A 199 20.16 4.89 -5.22
C PRO A 199 21.05 5.77 -4.33
N GLN A 200 20.62 7.02 -4.06
CA GLN A 200 21.36 7.91 -3.16
C GLN A 200 21.06 7.58 -1.70
N THR A 201 22.11 7.40 -0.91
CA THR A 201 22.02 7.04 0.52
C THR A 201 21.27 8.10 1.32
N ALA A 202 21.58 9.39 1.12
CA ALA A 202 20.92 10.50 1.81
C ALA A 202 19.38 10.48 1.69
N VAL A 203 18.86 9.95 0.57
CA VAL A 203 17.41 9.84 0.31
C VAL A 203 16.83 8.53 0.81
N SER A 204 17.52 7.39 0.57
CA SER A 204 17.05 6.08 1.05
C SER A 204 17.19 5.90 2.57
N GLN A 205 17.93 6.78 3.24
CA GLN A 205 18.15 6.79 4.69
C GLN A 205 17.32 7.84 5.44
N SER A 206 16.44 8.54 4.74
CA SER A 206 15.56 9.58 5.29
C SER A 206 14.09 9.28 5.02
N ILE A 207 13.20 10.12 5.56
CA ILE A 207 11.77 10.14 5.24
C ILE A 207 11.34 11.56 4.87
N ALA A 208 10.51 11.71 3.84
CA ALA A 208 9.79 12.95 3.59
C ALA A 208 8.50 12.97 4.41
N VAL A 209 8.20 14.13 5.01
CA VAL A 209 6.96 14.37 5.74
C VAL A 209 6.31 15.66 5.29
N TYR A 210 5.08 15.52 4.79
CA TYR A 210 4.21 16.63 4.43
C TYR A 210 3.21 16.95 5.55
N ASP A 211 2.86 18.22 5.69
CA ASP A 211 1.65 18.62 6.42
C ASP A 211 0.43 18.51 5.51
N VAL A 212 -0.51 17.63 5.85
CA VAL A 212 -1.77 17.40 5.12
C VAL A 212 -2.60 18.68 5.00
N ASN A 213 -2.51 19.58 5.99
CA ASN A 213 -3.27 20.83 5.97
C ASN A 213 -2.61 21.91 5.10
N ASN A 214 -1.35 21.71 4.68
CA ASN A 214 -0.60 22.66 3.87
C ASN A 214 0.39 21.95 2.93
N ILE A 215 -0.11 21.03 2.12
CA ILE A 215 0.70 20.22 1.19
C ILE A 215 1.59 21.07 0.26
N GLU A 216 1.13 22.26 -0.12
CA GLU A 216 1.85 23.17 -1.02
C GLU A 216 3.13 23.78 -0.40
N ALA A 217 3.27 23.75 0.93
CA ALA A 217 4.47 24.22 1.60
C ALA A 217 5.69 23.32 1.34
N GLY A 218 5.49 22.14 0.76
CA GLY A 218 6.54 21.14 0.56
C GLY A 218 6.69 20.19 1.75
N TYR A 219 7.71 19.36 1.68
CA TYR A 219 8.04 18.39 2.73
C TYR A 219 9.20 18.84 3.59
N GLU A 220 9.23 18.35 4.82
CA GLU A 220 10.41 18.28 5.67
C GLU A 220 11.08 16.91 5.48
N VAL A 221 12.39 16.84 5.69
CA VAL A 221 13.16 15.59 5.62
C VAL A 221 13.67 15.25 7.02
N LEU A 222 13.34 14.05 7.51
CA LEU A 222 13.88 13.56 8.80
C LEU A 222 14.97 12.50 8.56
N PRO A 223 16.12 12.60 9.25
CA PRO A 223 17.26 11.72 9.03
C PRO A 223 17.13 10.42 9.86
N ILE A 224 16.15 9.60 9.51
CA ILE A 224 15.77 8.41 10.29
C ILE A 224 16.94 7.44 10.52
N ALA A 225 17.76 7.14 9.49
CA ALA A 225 18.89 6.24 9.68
C ALA A 225 20.04 6.86 10.49
N GLU A 226 20.18 8.19 10.47
CA GLU A 226 21.14 8.91 11.32
C GLU A 226 20.71 8.81 12.79
N TRP A 227 19.41 9.02 13.07
CA TRP A 227 18.85 8.84 14.41
C TRP A 227 19.00 7.43 14.96
N ALA A 228 19.05 6.42 14.08
CA ALA A 228 19.29 5.05 14.48
C ALA A 228 20.73 4.80 14.98
N ASP A 229 21.69 5.68 14.67
CA ASP A 229 23.08 5.59 15.12
C ASP A 229 23.70 4.19 14.89
N LEU A 230 23.58 3.70 13.66
CA LEU A 230 24.06 2.37 13.26
C LEU A 230 25.45 2.46 12.61
N GLY A 231 26.23 1.39 12.71
CA GLY A 231 27.57 1.29 12.12
C GLY A 231 27.61 1.34 10.58
N GLU A 232 28.75 0.96 10.01
CA GLU A 232 28.93 0.88 8.57
C GLU A 232 27.96 -0.12 7.91
N GLY A 233 27.84 -0.02 6.59
CA GLY A 233 26.99 -0.90 5.79
C GLY A 233 25.71 -0.24 5.28
N PRO A 234 25.00 -0.94 4.37
CA PRO A 234 23.79 -0.43 3.75
C PRO A 234 22.70 -0.23 4.79
N LYS A 235 21.99 0.89 4.69
CA LYS A 235 20.82 1.24 5.52
C LYS A 235 19.75 1.77 4.59
N ARG A 236 18.54 1.23 4.69
CA ARG A 236 17.36 1.71 3.97
C ARG A 236 16.21 1.89 4.94
N VAL A 237 15.61 3.07 4.95
CA VAL A 237 14.43 3.39 5.75
C VAL A 237 13.21 2.89 5.00
N VAL A 238 12.37 2.10 5.66
CA VAL A 238 11.21 1.47 5.01
C VAL A 238 9.98 1.41 5.91
N GLN A 239 8.83 1.66 5.28
CA GLN A 239 7.49 1.40 5.80
C GLN A 239 7.20 2.13 7.13
N PRO A 240 6.82 3.42 7.12
CA PRO A 240 6.19 4.04 8.27
C PRO A 240 4.97 3.23 8.74
N GLU A 241 4.85 2.92 10.02
CA GLU A 241 3.66 2.30 10.62
C GLU A 241 3.32 2.98 11.95
N TYR A 242 2.05 3.34 12.13
CA TYR A 242 1.60 3.98 13.36
C TYR A 242 1.32 2.97 14.46
N ASN A 243 1.40 3.41 15.71
CA ASN A 243 0.79 2.70 16.83
C ASN A 243 -0.76 2.90 16.85
N VAL A 244 -1.46 2.15 17.72
CA VAL A 244 -2.93 2.22 17.86
C VAL A 244 -3.44 3.64 18.14
N ARG A 245 -2.67 4.43 18.88
CA ARG A 245 -3.10 5.79 19.27
C ARG A 245 -2.95 6.79 18.13
N GLY A 246 -2.10 6.50 17.15
CA GLY A 246 -1.75 7.41 16.06
C GLY A 246 -0.86 8.57 16.50
N ASP A 247 -0.15 8.44 17.62
CA ASP A 247 0.73 9.48 18.17
C ASP A 247 2.23 9.18 17.98
N GLU A 248 2.56 8.00 17.49
CA GLU A 248 3.90 7.57 17.14
C GLU A 248 3.90 6.88 15.78
N VAL A 249 4.94 7.13 14.99
CA VAL A 249 5.20 6.43 13.74
C VAL A 249 6.57 5.75 13.80
N TRP A 250 6.59 4.50 13.37
CA TRP A 250 7.72 3.59 13.51
C TRP A 250 8.30 3.30 12.12
N PHE A 251 9.62 3.31 12.01
CA PHE A 251 10.35 3.07 10.77
C PHE A 251 11.35 1.93 10.97
N SER A 252 11.44 1.01 10.01
CA SER A 252 12.55 0.06 10.02
C SER A 252 13.75 0.71 9.35
N VAL A 253 14.92 0.65 9.99
CA VAL A 253 16.21 0.92 9.34
C VAL A 253 16.80 -0.43 8.98
N TRP A 254 16.55 -0.83 7.74
CA TRP A 254 16.85 -2.15 7.19
C TRP A 254 18.30 -2.17 6.68
N SER A 255 19.13 -2.98 7.34
CA SER A 255 20.51 -3.28 6.95
C SER A 255 20.66 -4.73 6.46
N GLY A 256 21.88 -5.09 6.03
CA GLY A 256 22.17 -6.47 5.65
C GLY A 256 22.13 -7.42 6.85
N GLN A 257 22.25 -8.71 6.58
CA GLN A 257 22.03 -9.77 7.59
C GLN A 257 23.08 -9.77 8.70
N GLU A 258 24.32 -9.39 8.37
CA GLU A 258 25.45 -9.38 9.31
C GLU A 258 25.67 -7.99 9.94
N GLU A 259 24.91 -6.99 9.52
CA GLU A 259 24.98 -5.62 10.00
C GLU A 259 23.88 -5.28 11.01
N GLU A 260 24.16 -4.33 11.91
CA GLU A 260 23.19 -3.88 12.90
C GLU A 260 22.01 -3.15 12.21
N SER A 261 20.79 -3.46 12.64
CA SER A 261 19.57 -2.80 12.21
C SER A 261 18.83 -2.17 13.41
N ALA A 262 17.85 -1.32 13.14
CA ALA A 262 17.04 -0.70 14.20
C ALA A 262 15.59 -0.49 13.78
N ILE A 263 14.73 -0.25 14.77
CA ILE A 263 13.43 0.42 14.56
C ILE A 263 13.50 1.79 15.22
N VAL A 264 13.21 2.84 14.45
CA VAL A 264 13.17 4.22 14.93
C VAL A 264 11.73 4.64 15.14
N ILE A 265 11.43 5.18 16.32
CA ILE A 265 10.11 5.68 16.70
C ILE A 265 10.18 7.20 16.73
N VAL A 266 9.27 7.83 16.00
CA VAL A 266 9.12 9.29 15.93
C VAL A 266 7.82 9.69 16.59
N ASP A 267 7.88 10.74 17.39
CA ASP A 267 6.69 11.41 17.93
C ASP A 267 5.99 12.17 16.79
N ASP A 268 4.77 11.75 16.44
CA ASP A 268 4.09 12.24 15.24
C ASP A 268 3.82 13.75 15.31
N LYS A 269 3.44 14.26 16.48
CA LYS A 269 3.07 15.66 16.67
C LYS A 269 4.27 16.59 16.53
N THR A 270 5.42 16.19 17.05
CA THR A 270 6.62 17.04 17.07
C THR A 270 7.59 16.72 15.95
N ARG A 271 7.41 15.59 15.25
CA ARG A 271 8.34 15.04 14.24
C ARG A 271 9.75 14.82 14.77
N LYS A 272 9.89 14.60 16.08
CA LYS A 272 11.19 14.37 16.74
C LYS A 272 11.40 12.90 17.05
N LEU A 273 12.67 12.49 17.07
CA LEU A 273 13.06 11.19 17.58
C LEU A 273 12.49 10.98 18.99
N LYS A 274 11.76 9.88 19.16
CA LYS A 274 11.21 9.46 20.45
C LYS A 274 12.01 8.33 21.06
N HIS A 275 12.34 7.32 20.25
CA HIS A 275 13.06 6.14 20.72
C HIS A 275 13.73 5.38 19.57
N VAL A 276 14.76 4.59 19.88
CA VAL A 276 15.41 3.66 18.94
C VAL A 276 15.45 2.29 19.59
N ILE A 277 14.84 1.30 18.94
CA ILE A 277 14.89 -0.09 19.34
C ILE A 277 16.06 -0.75 18.60
N LYS A 278 17.02 -1.27 19.38
CA LYS A 278 18.11 -2.12 18.93
C LYS A 278 18.13 -3.40 19.76
N ASP A 279 18.36 -4.52 19.13
CA ASP A 279 18.50 -5.81 19.81
C ASP A 279 19.28 -6.76 18.90
N LYS A 280 20.12 -7.64 19.47
CA LYS A 280 20.86 -8.65 18.69
C LYS A 280 19.93 -9.62 17.93
N ARG A 281 18.68 -9.75 18.36
CA ARG A 281 17.63 -10.55 17.71
C ARG A 281 16.96 -9.81 16.56
N LEU A 282 17.13 -8.49 16.46
CA LEU A 282 16.49 -7.65 15.45
C LEU A 282 17.28 -7.68 14.13
N ILE A 283 17.28 -8.84 13.49
CA ILE A 283 18.00 -9.09 12.23
C ILE A 283 17.09 -8.71 11.06
N THR A 284 17.54 -7.80 10.19
CA THR A 284 16.83 -7.39 8.96
C THR A 284 15.35 -7.01 9.15
N PRO A 285 14.99 -6.10 10.09
CA PRO A 285 13.61 -5.68 10.30
C PRO A 285 13.07 -4.99 9.04
N THR A 286 11.90 -5.42 8.57
CA THR A 286 11.24 -4.88 7.36
C THR A 286 9.80 -4.47 7.66
N GLY A 287 8.83 -5.36 7.46
CA GLY A 287 7.41 -5.11 7.72
C GLY A 287 7.09 -5.00 9.21
N LYS A 288 6.34 -3.96 9.57
CA LYS A 288 5.80 -3.71 10.91
C LYS A 288 4.27 -3.63 10.79
N PHE A 289 3.55 -4.31 11.67
CA PHE A 289 2.09 -4.31 11.68
C PHE A 289 1.64 -4.13 13.13
N ASN A 290 0.91 -3.05 13.38
CA ASN A 290 0.39 -2.72 14.71
C ASN A 290 -0.84 -3.54 15.08
#